data_AF-A0AAP8NI09-F1
#
_entry.id   AF-A0AAP8NI09-F1
#
_cell.length_a   1.000
_cell.length_b   1.000
_cell.length_c   1.000
_cell.angle_alpha   90.00
_cell.angle_beta   90.00
_cell.angle_gamma   90.00
#
_symmetry.space_group_name_H-M   'P 1'
#
loop_
_entity.id
_entity.type
_entity.pdbx_description
1 polymer ?
#
loop_
_entity_poly.entity_id
_entity_poly.type
_entity_poly.pdbx_seq_one_letter_code
_entity_poly.pdbx_strand_id
1 'polypeptide(L)'
;MSSPLIVQLDMAEFCEAADLSDVYVIEIVEHGILEPQGTQPREWRFTDYELALAKRAAKLRRDLDLEWEGVALALDLLEEVQELRSENRMLRQRLARLVVE
;
A
#
# COMPACT_ATOMS: atom_id res chain seq x y z
N MET A 1 26.94 13.10 -7.69
CA MET A 1 25.72 12.32 -7.95
C MET A 1 24.71 12.79 -6.92
N SER A 2 23.75 13.62 -7.30
CA SER A 2 22.72 14.10 -6.36
C SER A 2 21.77 12.96 -6.07
N SER A 3 21.68 12.53 -4.81
CA SER A 3 20.60 11.62 -4.40
C SER A 3 19.25 12.28 -4.71
N PRO A 4 18.27 11.55 -5.27
CA PRO A 4 16.93 12.08 -5.42
C PRO A 4 16.42 12.49 -4.03
N LEU A 5 15.91 13.72 -3.91
CA LEU A 5 15.23 14.20 -2.71
C LEU A 5 13.90 13.43 -2.61
N ILE A 6 13.83 12.46 -1.71
CA ILE A 6 12.58 11.79 -1.35
C ILE A 6 11.89 12.68 -0.32
N VAL A 7 10.66 13.11 -0.61
CA VAL A 7 9.84 13.85 0.34
C VAL A 7 9.42 12.87 1.43
N GLN A 8 9.73 13.22 2.68
CA GLN A 8 9.31 12.45 3.84
C GLN A 8 8.41 13.30 4.73
N LEU A 9 7.30 12.71 5.14
CA LEU A 9 6.32 13.29 6.06
C LEU A 9 6.57 12.73 7.46
N ASP A 10 6.52 13.57 8.49
CA ASP A 10 6.35 13.07 9.86
C ASP A 10 4.90 12.63 10.12
N MET A 11 4.64 12.10 11.32
CA MET A 11 3.32 11.64 11.73
C MET A 11 2.22 12.70 11.54
N ALA A 12 2.48 13.96 11.89
CA ALA A 12 1.46 15.00 11.84
C ALA A 12 1.14 15.36 10.39
N GLU A 13 2.16 15.58 9.57
CA GLU A 13 2.03 15.85 8.14
C GLU A 13 1.34 14.68 7.41
N PHE A 14 1.66 13.44 7.80
CA PHE A 14 1.06 12.24 7.23
C PHE A 14 -0.42 12.12 7.58
N CYS A 15 -0.79 12.30 8.86
CA CYS A 15 -2.19 12.27 9.31
C CYS A 15 -3.04 13.30 8.56
N GLU A 16 -2.54 14.54 8.42
CA GLU A 16 -3.21 15.60 7.67
C GLU A 16 -3.37 15.22 6.19
N ALA A 17 -2.31 14.74 5.56
CA ALA A 17 -2.33 14.39 4.14
C ALA A 17 -3.19 13.16 3.83
N ALA A 18 -3.25 12.19 4.75
CA ALA A 18 -3.98 10.94 4.61
C ALA A 18 -5.46 11.04 5.03
N ASP A 19 -5.83 12.10 5.75
CA ASP A 19 -7.14 12.25 6.42
C ASP A 19 -7.40 11.08 7.39
N LEU A 20 -6.39 10.78 8.22
CA LEU A 20 -6.40 9.71 9.22
C LEU A 20 -5.95 10.25 10.57
N SER A 21 -6.50 9.69 11.66
CA SER A 21 -6.00 9.96 13.01
C SER A 21 -4.69 9.22 13.27
N ASP A 22 -3.91 9.70 14.22
CA ASP A 22 -2.69 9.06 14.70
C ASP A 22 -2.95 7.63 15.19
N VAL A 23 -4.06 7.41 15.89
CA VAL A 23 -4.51 6.08 16.33
C VAL A 23 -4.65 5.12 15.14
N TYR A 24 -5.32 5.54 14.07
CA TYR A 24 -5.47 4.69 12.89
C TYR A 24 -4.14 4.49 12.17
N VAL A 25 -3.29 5.51 12.06
CA VAL A 25 -1.97 5.34 11.44
C VAL A 25 -1.14 4.33 12.22
N ILE A 26 -1.18 4.36 13.56
CA ILE A 26 -0.50 3.38 14.41
C ILE A 26 -1.04 1.97 14.16
N GLU A 27 -2.36 1.77 14.20
CA GLU A 27 -2.98 0.45 13.93
C GLU A 27 -2.58 -0.08 12.54
N ILE A 28 -2.63 0.77 11.51
CA ILE A 28 -2.23 0.41 10.14
C ILE A 28 -0.76 -0.07 10.10
N VAL A 29 0.13 0.58 10.85
CA VAL A 29 1.55 0.15 10.97
C VAL A 29 1.68 -1.15 11.76
N GLU A 30 0.92 -1.32 12.85
CA GLU A 30 0.91 -2.56 13.65
C GLU A 30 0.45 -3.78 12.84
N HIS A 31 -0.46 -3.58 11.89
CA HIS A 31 -0.89 -4.63 10.95
C HIS A 31 0.03 -4.78 9.73
N GLY A 32 1.14 -4.05 9.66
CA GLY A 32 2.13 -4.16 8.59
C GLY A 32 1.68 -3.60 7.24
N ILE A 33 0.57 -2.87 7.19
CA ILE A 33 0.11 -2.21 5.95
C ILE A 33 1.05 -1.05 5.60
N LEU A 34 1.61 -0.38 6.60
CA LEU A 34 2.62 0.66 6.43
C LEU A 34 3.90 0.27 7.18
N GLU A 35 5.05 0.59 6.59
CA GLU A 35 6.37 0.34 7.15
C GLU A 35 7.21 1.64 7.17
N PRO A 36 6.89 2.59 8.08
CA PRO A 36 7.64 3.84 8.20
C PRO A 36 9.09 3.62 8.60
N GLN A 37 9.94 4.57 8.20
CA GLN A 37 11.30 4.65 8.75
C GLN A 37 11.25 5.16 10.18
N GLY A 38 12.03 4.56 11.08
CA GLY A 38 12.06 4.92 12.50
C GLY A 38 11.42 3.84 13.37
N THR A 39 11.71 3.85 14.68
CA THR A 39 11.36 2.72 15.56
C THR A 39 10.09 2.93 16.38
N GLN A 40 9.66 4.19 16.51
CA GLN A 40 8.53 4.58 17.34
C GLN A 40 7.73 5.70 16.66
N PRO A 41 6.43 5.88 16.99
CA PRO A 41 5.54 6.85 16.31
C PRO A 41 6.09 8.28 16.17
N ARG A 42 6.90 8.74 17.13
CA ARG A 42 7.51 10.08 17.10
C ARG A 42 8.67 10.21 16.11
N GLU A 43 9.28 9.10 15.73
CA GLU A 43 10.40 9.04 14.78
C GLU A 43 9.95 8.68 13.37
N TRP A 44 8.70 8.22 13.21
CA TRP A 44 8.20 7.73 11.95
C TRP A 44 8.28 8.77 10.84
N ARG A 45 8.86 8.34 9.73
CA ARG A 45 8.94 9.08 8.47
C ARG A 45 8.32 8.24 7.37
N PHE A 46 7.38 8.85 6.68
CA PHE A 46 6.60 8.22 5.62
C PHE A 46 6.92 8.87 4.28
N THR A 47 6.95 8.07 3.24
CA THR A 47 7.11 8.48 1.84
C THR A 47 5.75 8.75 1.18
N ASP A 48 5.81 9.27 -0.05
CA ASP A 48 4.64 9.40 -0.92
C ASP A 48 3.99 8.06 -1.26
N TYR A 49 4.77 6.98 -1.34
CA TYR A 49 4.26 5.62 -1.52
C TYR A 49 3.37 5.19 -0.34
N GLU A 50 3.85 5.37 0.89
CA GLU A 50 3.11 5.04 2.11
C GLU A 50 1.83 5.89 2.21
N LEU A 51 1.89 7.16 1.82
CA LEU A 51 0.71 8.03 1.79
C LEU A 51 -0.35 7.50 0.80
N ALA A 52 0.08 7.08 -0.39
CA ALA A 52 -0.81 6.48 -1.37
C ALA A 52 -1.40 5.14 -0.87
N LEU A 53 -0.60 4.32 -0.20
CA LEU A 53 -1.02 3.05 0.38
C LEU A 53 -2.03 3.24 1.51
N ALA A 54 -1.81 4.19 2.42
CA ALA A 54 -2.74 4.53 3.49
C ALA A 54 -4.11 4.97 2.95
N LYS A 55 -4.13 5.82 1.92
CA LYS A 55 -5.37 6.25 1.26
C LYS A 55 -6.13 5.08 0.62
N ARG A 56 -5.41 4.14 0.00
CA ARG A 56 -6.00 2.91 -0.55
C ARG A 56 -6.57 2.03 0.55
N ALA A 57 -5.82 1.80 1.63
CA ALA A 57 -6.26 1.02 2.78
C ALA A 57 -7.52 1.62 3.42
N ALA A 58 -7.53 2.93 3.70
CA ALA A 58 -8.68 3.65 4.26
C ALA A 58 -9.91 3.63 3.35
N LYS A 59 -9.71 3.66 2.03
CA LYS A 59 -10.80 3.48 1.06
C LYS A 59 -11.34 2.04 1.10
N LEU A 60 -10.46 1.04 1.07
CA LEU A 60 -10.84 -0.37 1.09
C LEU A 60 -11.61 -0.72 2.37
N ARG A 61 -11.14 -0.21 3.52
CA ARG A 61 -11.80 -0.36 4.82
C ARG A 61 -13.25 0.10 4.77
N ARG A 62 -13.49 1.29 4.22
CA ARG A 62 -14.84 1.87 4.08
C ARG A 62 -15.70 1.16 3.06
N ASP A 63 -15.11 0.81 1.91
CA ASP A 63 -15.86 0.20 0.80
C ASP A 63 -16.30 -1.23 1.14
N LEU A 64 -15.56 -1.94 2.01
CA LEU A 64 -15.82 -3.33 2.40
C LEU A 64 -16.28 -3.52 3.85
N ASP A 65 -16.41 -2.42 4.62
CA ASP A 65 -16.79 -2.43 6.05
C ASP A 65 -15.95 -3.41 6.88
N LEU A 66 -14.62 -3.26 6.78
CA LEU A 66 -13.64 -4.14 7.42
C LEU A 66 -12.96 -3.45 8.62
N GLU A 67 -12.40 -4.28 9.50
CA GLU A 67 -11.35 -3.86 10.44
C GLU A 67 -9.96 -3.90 9.77
N TRP A 68 -8.95 -3.28 10.37
CA TRP A 68 -7.63 -3.14 9.74
C TRP A 68 -6.91 -4.48 9.49
N GLU A 69 -7.12 -5.50 10.34
CA GLU A 69 -6.65 -6.87 10.08
C GLU A 69 -7.22 -7.41 8.76
N GLY A 70 -8.50 -7.16 8.52
CA GLY A 70 -9.19 -7.56 7.30
C GLY A 70 -8.69 -6.78 6.09
N VAL A 71 -8.37 -5.49 6.27
CA VAL A 71 -7.79 -4.65 5.21
C VAL A 71 -6.40 -5.14 4.81
N ALA A 72 -5.55 -5.50 5.77
CA ALA A 72 -4.22 -6.04 5.49
C ALA A 72 -4.32 -7.31 4.62
N LEU A 73 -5.13 -8.27 5.05
CA LEU A 73 -5.37 -9.50 4.28
C LEU A 73 -5.97 -9.22 2.90
N ALA A 74 -6.92 -8.28 2.80
CA ALA A 74 -7.54 -7.93 1.54
C ALA A 74 -6.55 -7.26 0.57
N LEU A 75 -5.60 -6.46 1.06
CA LEU A 75 -4.53 -5.88 0.25
C LEU A 75 -3.61 -6.97 -0.31
N ASP A 76 -3.18 -7.92 0.52
CA ASP A 76 -2.35 -9.06 0.10
C ASP A 76 -3.05 -9.89 -1.00
N LEU A 77 -4.34 -10.22 -0.79
CA LEU A 77 -5.13 -10.97 -1.77
C LEU A 77 -5.35 -10.20 -3.06
N LEU A 78 -5.51 -8.87 -2.99
CA LEU A 78 -5.63 -8.04 -4.19
C LEU A 78 -4.32 -8.03 -4.98
N GLU A 79 -3.17 -7.98 -4.31
CA GLU A 79 -1.86 -8.11 -4.94
C GLU A 79 -1.71 -9.46 -5.63
N GLU A 80 -1.99 -10.57 -4.94
CA GLU A 80 -1.94 -11.91 -5.51
C GLU A 80 -2.85 -12.05 -6.74
N VAL A 81 -4.08 -11.49 -6.68
CA VAL A 81 -4.99 -11.47 -7.83
C VAL A 81 -4.43 -10.66 -9.00
N GLN A 82 -3.74 -9.54 -8.75
CA GLN A 82 -3.10 -8.76 -9.82
C GLN A 82 -1.95 -9.53 -10.46
N GLU A 83 -1.12 -10.19 -9.66
CA GLU A 83 -0.02 -11.02 -10.13
C GLU A 83 -0.52 -12.17 -11.01
N LEU A 84 -1.49 -12.94 -10.51
CA LEU A 84 -2.10 -14.05 -11.24
C LEU A 84 -2.73 -13.58 -12.55
N ARG A 85 -3.41 -12.43 -12.55
CA ARG A 85 -3.99 -11.84 -13.78
C ARG A 85 -2.90 -11.39 -14.74
N SER A 86 -1.78 -10.86 -14.26
CA SER A 86 -0.64 -10.45 -15.08
C SER A 86 0.02 -11.65 -15.75
N GLU A 87 0.29 -12.70 -14.98
CA GLU A 87 0.83 -13.95 -15.49
C GLU A 87 -0.11 -14.58 -16.52
N ASN A 88 -1.41 -14.65 -16.23
CA ASN A 88 -2.38 -15.20 -17.16
C ASN A 88 -2.41 -14.42 -18.50
N ARG A 89 -2.36 -13.08 -18.44
CA ARG A 89 -2.26 -12.24 -19.65
C ARG A 89 -0.99 -12.55 -20.44
N MET A 90 0.16 -12.67 -19.77
CA MET A 90 1.43 -13.00 -20.40
C MET A 90 1.39 -14.38 -21.07
N LEU A 91 0.85 -15.39 -20.39
CA LEU A 91 0.72 -16.75 -20.94
C LEU A 91 -0.20 -16.77 -22.17
N ARG A 92 -1.34 -16.08 -22.12
CA ARG A 92 -2.25 -15.94 -23.27
C ARG A 92 -1.57 -15.27 -24.46
N GLN A 93 -0.77 -14.23 -24.23
CA GLN A 93 -0.01 -13.57 -25.30
C GLN A 93 1.05 -14.49 -25.93
N ARG A 94 1.73 -15.31 -25.12
CA ARG A 94 2.71 -16.29 -25.62
C ARG A 94 2.04 -17.38 -26.45
N LEU A 95 0.92 -17.94 -25.97
CA LEU A 95 0.15 -18.94 -26.72
C LEU A 95 -0.38 -18.37 -28.04
N ALA A 96 -0.92 -17.15 -28.03
CA ALA A 96 -1.40 -16.49 -29.25
C ALA A 96 -0.28 -16.31 -30.29
N ARG A 97 0.96 -16.04 -29.86
CA ARG A 97 2.11 -15.95 -30.78
C ARG A 97 2.44 -17.29 -31.44
N LEU A 98 2.37 -18.39 -30.69
CA LEU A 98 2.69 -19.73 -31.19
C LEU A 98 1.63 -20.32 -32.14
N VAL A 99 0.37 -19.89 -32.04
CA VAL A 99 -0.73 -20.38 -32.91
C VAL A 99 -0.80 -19.61 -34.24
N VAL A 100 -0.15 -18.45 -34.31
CA VAL A 100 -0.07 -17.63 -35.54
C VAL A 100 1.14 -18.01 -36.41
N GLU A 101 2.09 -18.78 -35.86
CA GLU A 101 3.17 -19.47 -36.59
C GLU A 101 2.72 -20.87 -37.05
#